data_AF-A0A6J5EGF2-F1
#
_entry.id   AF-A0A6J5EGF2-F1
#
_cell.length_a   1.000
_cell.length_b   1.000
_cell.length_c   1.000
_cell.angle_alpha   90.00
_cell.angle_beta   90.00
_cell.angle_gamma   90.00
#
_symmetry.space_group_name_H-M   'P 1'
#
loop_
_entity.id
_entity.type
_entity.pdbx_description
1 polymer ?
#
loop_
_entity_poly.entity_id
_entity_poly.type
_entity_poly.pdbx_seq_one_letter_code
_entity_poly.pdbx_strand_id
1 'polypeptide(L)'
;MTDASQVPTEAASDAHVDDEIAACLNLDTPKSFFLFAGAGSGKTRSLVTALRHVQTTMTETLRIKGQRVAVITFTNAASDEIKRRLLFDPLIDVRTIHSFAWSLIEGLNHDIREWLRVDLANDIESLKAEEAKGRKGTKASATRLSKIESKTRRLQNLPHIRTFTYSPTGDNRGRDALNHNEVLMLTAHFLSGKPAMQSILAGR
;
A
#
# COMPACT_ATOMS: atom_id res chain seq x y z
N MET A 1 11.10 5.12 -58.80
CA MET A 1 10.25 6.24 -58.38
C MET A 1 9.63 5.86 -57.06
N THR A 2 10.12 6.51 -56.00
CA THR A 2 9.59 6.66 -54.63
C THR A 2 8.74 5.53 -54.05
N ASP A 3 9.45 4.70 -53.30
CA ASP A 3 8.98 3.91 -52.16
C ASP A 3 8.41 4.85 -51.08
N ALA A 4 7.15 4.66 -50.70
CA ALA A 4 6.49 5.39 -49.63
C ALA A 4 6.54 4.53 -48.36
N SER A 5 7.64 4.65 -47.62
CA SER A 5 7.78 4.07 -46.30
C SER A 5 6.82 4.80 -45.35
N GLN A 6 5.66 4.21 -45.10
CA GLN A 6 4.76 4.64 -44.02
C GLN A 6 5.47 4.44 -42.69
N VAL A 7 5.76 5.55 -42.01
CA VAL A 7 6.15 5.55 -40.59
C VAL A 7 4.93 5.08 -39.79
N PRO A 8 5.01 3.99 -39.00
CA PRO A 8 3.93 3.60 -38.11
C PRO A 8 3.76 4.71 -37.08
N THR A 9 2.57 5.28 -37.03
CA THR A 9 2.22 6.36 -36.10
C THR A 9 2.12 5.77 -34.69
N GLU A 10 2.86 6.30 -33.72
CA GLU A 10 2.86 5.85 -32.30
C GLU A 10 1.43 5.67 -31.72
N ALA A 11 0.47 6.48 -32.18
CA ALA A 11 -0.93 6.43 -31.77
C ALA A 11 -1.65 5.09 -32.07
N ALA A 12 -1.28 4.39 -33.16
CA ALA A 12 -1.90 3.10 -33.51
C ALA A 12 -1.39 1.95 -32.64
N SER A 13 -0.13 2.04 -32.17
CA SER A 13 0.46 1.07 -31.25
C SER A 13 -0.11 1.21 -29.84
N ASP A 14 -0.38 2.45 -29.40
CA ASP A 14 -0.91 2.72 -28.05
C ASP A 14 -2.36 2.25 -27.89
N ALA A 15 -3.19 2.37 -28.94
CA ALA A 15 -4.58 1.90 -28.90
C ALA A 15 -4.67 0.38 -28.68
N HIS A 16 -3.78 -0.39 -29.31
CA HIS A 16 -3.71 -1.84 -29.13
C HIS A 16 -3.38 -2.23 -27.68
N VAL A 17 -2.49 -1.48 -27.01
CA VAL A 17 -2.12 -1.73 -25.61
C VAL A 17 -3.27 -1.41 -24.66
N ASP A 18 -3.99 -0.30 -24.88
CA ASP A 18 -5.13 0.06 -24.04
C ASP A 18 -6.26 -0.97 -24.16
N ASP A 19 -6.49 -1.54 -25.36
CA ASP A 19 -7.44 -2.64 -25.59
C ASP A 19 -7.02 -3.94 -24.88
N GLU A 20 -5.74 -4.30 -24.92
CA GLU A 20 -5.20 -5.45 -24.18
C GLU A 20 -5.38 -5.31 -22.67
N ILE A 21 -5.11 -4.11 -22.14
CA ILE A 21 -5.32 -3.80 -20.72
C ILE A 21 -6.81 -3.95 -20.38
N ALA A 22 -7.71 -3.38 -21.19
CA ALA A 22 -9.16 -3.48 -20.97
C ALA A 22 -9.63 -4.94 -20.96
N ALA A 23 -9.13 -5.78 -21.88
CA ALA A 23 -9.44 -7.20 -21.92
C ALA A 23 -8.99 -7.95 -20.66
N CYS A 24 -7.88 -7.53 -20.03
CA CYS A 24 -7.41 -8.12 -18.77
C CYS A 24 -8.28 -7.74 -17.55
N LEU A 25 -9.03 -6.63 -17.63
CA LEU A 25 -9.88 -6.12 -16.56
C LEU A 25 -11.29 -6.73 -16.55
N ASN A 26 -11.60 -7.67 -17.45
CA ASN A 26 -12.88 -8.35 -17.48
C ASN A 26 -13.18 -9.06 -16.15
N LEU A 27 -14.29 -8.69 -15.49
CA LEU A 27 -14.68 -9.23 -14.18
C LEU A 27 -15.08 -10.70 -14.19
N ASP A 28 -15.52 -11.24 -15.34
CA ASP A 28 -15.89 -12.65 -15.48
C ASP A 28 -14.65 -13.54 -15.65
N THR A 29 -13.59 -12.99 -16.25
CA THR A 29 -12.33 -13.68 -16.49
C THR A 29 -11.13 -12.77 -16.17
N PRO A 30 -10.91 -12.43 -14.89
CA PRO A 30 -9.87 -11.47 -14.51
C PRO A 30 -8.48 -12.04 -14.79
N LYS A 31 -7.59 -11.20 -15.32
CA LYS A 31 -6.20 -11.58 -15.61
C LYS A 31 -5.23 -10.63 -14.94
N SER A 32 -4.27 -11.21 -14.20
CA SER A 32 -3.12 -10.47 -13.70
C SER A 32 -2.12 -10.23 -14.81
N PHE A 33 -1.58 -9.03 -14.91
CA PHE A 33 -0.57 -8.67 -15.92
C PHE A 33 0.47 -7.71 -15.34
N PHE A 34 1.62 -7.63 -16.01
CA PHE A 34 2.66 -6.63 -15.75
C PHE A 34 2.78 -5.71 -16.96
N LEU A 35 2.74 -4.40 -16.72
CA LEU A 35 2.96 -3.40 -17.77
C LEU A 35 4.42 -2.92 -17.72
N PHE A 36 5.20 -3.30 -18.72
CA PHE A 36 6.57 -2.79 -18.90
C PHE A 36 6.51 -1.50 -19.71
N ALA A 37 6.98 -0.39 -19.13
CA ALA A 37 6.84 0.91 -19.75
C ALA A 37 7.98 1.87 -19.35
N GLY A 38 8.73 2.34 -20.36
CA GLY A 38 9.87 3.25 -20.20
C GLY A 38 9.48 4.64 -19.69
N ALA A 39 10.46 5.50 -19.42
CA ALA A 39 10.17 6.91 -19.10
C ALA A 39 9.40 7.56 -20.27
N GLY A 40 8.43 8.43 -19.96
CA GLY A 40 7.65 9.15 -20.99
C GLY A 40 6.60 8.34 -21.77
N SER A 41 6.60 7.01 -21.70
CA SER A 41 5.69 6.10 -22.43
C SER A 41 4.19 6.21 -22.11
N GLY A 42 3.74 7.19 -21.32
CA GLY A 42 2.32 7.37 -21.06
C GLY A 42 1.70 6.43 -20.02
N LYS A 43 2.49 5.74 -19.16
CA LYS A 43 1.98 4.86 -18.07
C LYS A 43 0.74 5.38 -17.35
N THR A 44 0.79 6.62 -16.86
CA THR A 44 -0.32 7.24 -16.12
C THR A 44 -1.53 7.49 -17.02
N ARG A 45 -1.32 7.75 -18.31
CA ARG A 45 -2.40 7.89 -19.30
C ARG A 45 -3.11 6.56 -19.49
N SER A 46 -2.38 5.47 -19.80
CA SER A 46 -2.98 4.14 -19.98
C SER A 46 -3.70 3.64 -18.71
N LEU A 47 -3.12 3.86 -17.52
CA LEU A 47 -3.81 3.55 -16.26
C LEU A 47 -5.15 4.30 -16.14
N VAL A 48 -5.19 5.60 -16.45
CA VAL A 48 -6.42 6.39 -16.40
C VAL A 48 -7.42 5.95 -17.47
N THR A 49 -6.96 5.64 -18.69
CA THR A 49 -7.82 5.10 -19.76
C THR A 49 -8.47 3.80 -19.31
N ALA A 50 -7.69 2.87 -18.74
CA ALA A 50 -8.18 1.60 -18.24
C ALA A 50 -9.20 1.77 -17.09
N LEU A 51 -8.94 2.68 -16.15
CA LEU A 51 -9.89 2.97 -15.07
C LEU A 51 -11.18 3.61 -15.58
N ARG A 52 -11.10 4.47 -16.60
CA ARG A 52 -12.29 5.02 -17.28
C ARG A 52 -13.10 3.95 -17.99
N HIS A 53 -12.45 2.97 -18.61
CA HIS A 53 -13.13 1.81 -19.17
C HIS A 53 -13.92 1.07 -18.08
N VAL A 54 -13.34 0.81 -16.91
CA VAL A 54 -14.06 0.18 -15.78
C VAL A 54 -15.25 1.04 -15.32
N GLN A 55 -15.08 2.36 -15.24
CA GLN A 55 -16.18 3.29 -14.88
C GLN A 55 -17.34 3.23 -15.88
N THR A 56 -17.08 3.02 -17.18
CA THR A 56 -18.14 2.99 -18.19
C THR A 56 -18.77 1.62 -18.36
N THR A 57 -18.03 0.53 -18.15
CA THR A 57 -18.50 -0.83 -18.47
C THR A 57 -18.88 -1.67 -17.26
N MET A 58 -18.36 -1.37 -16.06
CA MET A 58 -18.45 -2.28 -14.91
C MET A 58 -19.03 -1.64 -13.64
N THR A 59 -19.33 -0.34 -13.65
CA THR A 59 -19.81 0.40 -12.47
C THR A 59 -21.02 -0.24 -11.79
N GLU A 60 -22.03 -0.63 -12.57
CA GLU A 60 -23.27 -1.20 -11.99
C GLU A 60 -22.98 -2.51 -11.25
N THR A 61 -22.25 -3.42 -11.89
CA THR A 61 -21.84 -4.71 -11.31
C THR A 61 -21.05 -4.52 -10.02
N LEU A 62 -20.09 -3.59 -10.01
CA LEU A 62 -19.27 -3.30 -8.84
C LEU A 62 -20.10 -2.70 -7.71
N ARG A 63 -21.01 -1.77 -8.01
CA ARG A 63 -21.91 -1.15 -7.01
C ARG A 63 -22.84 -2.16 -6.38
N ILE A 64 -23.47 -3.05 -7.15
CA ILE A 64 -24.34 -4.11 -6.64
C ILE A 64 -23.58 -5.04 -5.69
N LYS A 65 -22.32 -5.34 -5.99
CA LYS A 65 -21.45 -6.16 -5.15
C LYS A 65 -20.82 -5.40 -3.97
N GLY A 66 -21.01 -4.08 -3.88
CA GLY A 66 -20.37 -3.23 -2.88
C GLY A 66 -18.85 -3.12 -3.03
N GLN A 67 -18.30 -3.40 -4.21
CA GLN A 67 -16.87 -3.44 -4.51
C GLN A 67 -16.36 -2.15 -5.14
N ARG A 68 -15.06 -1.90 -4.99
CA ARG A 68 -14.36 -0.75 -5.56
C ARG A 68 -13.09 -1.18 -6.25
N VAL A 69 -12.55 -0.31 -7.11
CA VAL A 69 -11.25 -0.53 -7.73
C VAL A 69 -10.17 0.13 -6.88
N ALA A 70 -9.32 -0.66 -6.24
CA ALA A 70 -8.17 -0.14 -5.50
C ALA A 70 -7.03 0.24 -6.45
N VAL A 71 -6.51 1.47 -6.32
CA VAL A 71 -5.32 1.94 -7.04
C VAL A 71 -4.26 2.37 -6.04
N ILE A 72 -3.15 1.65 -6.01
CA ILE A 72 -2.08 1.86 -5.03
C ILE A 72 -0.90 2.58 -5.68
N THR A 73 -0.50 3.72 -5.09
CA THR A 73 0.64 4.53 -5.55
C THR A 73 1.76 4.59 -4.52
N PHE A 74 2.93 5.07 -4.95
CA PHE A 74 4.06 5.30 -4.05
C PHE A 74 3.99 6.67 -3.35
N THR A 75 3.52 7.72 -4.05
CA THR A 75 3.51 9.10 -3.54
C THR A 75 2.11 9.69 -3.49
N ASN A 76 1.90 10.64 -2.57
CA ASN A 76 0.66 11.41 -2.49
C ASN A 76 0.40 12.22 -3.76
N ALA A 77 1.44 12.83 -4.34
CA ALA A 77 1.30 13.57 -5.60
C ALA A 77 0.77 12.71 -6.76
N ALA A 78 1.23 11.46 -6.89
CA ALA A 78 0.70 10.53 -7.89
C ALA A 78 -0.75 10.11 -7.57
N SER A 79 -1.06 9.89 -6.30
CA SER A 79 -2.44 9.59 -5.84
C SER A 79 -3.38 10.73 -6.22
N ASP A 80 -3.02 11.97 -5.92
CA ASP A 80 -3.85 13.15 -6.15
C ASP A 80 -3.98 13.48 -7.65
N GLU A 81 -2.93 13.30 -8.43
CA GLU A 81 -2.98 13.42 -9.90
C GLU A 81 -3.98 12.42 -10.51
N ILE A 82 -3.93 11.14 -10.10
CA ILE A 82 -4.86 10.12 -10.60
C ILE A 82 -6.30 10.44 -10.18
N LYS A 83 -6.52 10.80 -8.91
CA LYS A 83 -7.86 11.22 -8.41
C LYS A 83 -8.44 12.35 -9.23
N ARG A 84 -7.65 13.40 -9.51
CA ARG A 84 -8.08 14.54 -10.32
C ARG A 84 -8.47 14.11 -11.74
N ARG A 85 -7.67 13.25 -12.38
CA ARG A 85 -7.96 12.75 -13.75
C ARG A 85 -9.23 11.88 -13.83
N LEU A 86 -9.60 11.25 -12.72
CA LEU A 86 -10.80 10.43 -12.58
C LEU A 86 -11.97 11.19 -11.93
N LEU A 87 -11.86 12.51 -11.79
CA LEU A 87 -12.89 13.38 -11.21
C LEU A 87 -13.36 12.94 -9.81
N PHE A 88 -12.45 12.35 -9.03
CA PHE A 88 -12.73 11.89 -7.66
C PHE A 88 -13.88 10.89 -7.56
N ASP A 89 -14.11 10.06 -8.60
CA ASP A 89 -15.16 9.04 -8.57
C ASP A 89 -14.97 8.08 -7.37
N PRO A 90 -15.98 7.93 -6.48
CA PRO A 90 -15.89 7.05 -5.33
C PRO A 90 -15.74 5.57 -5.70
N LEU A 91 -16.03 5.15 -6.93
CA LEU A 91 -15.79 3.78 -7.38
C LEU A 91 -14.29 3.41 -7.33
N ILE A 92 -13.40 4.38 -7.47
CA ILE A 92 -11.95 4.16 -7.52
C ILE A 92 -11.31 4.62 -6.20
N ASP A 93 -10.76 3.68 -5.41
CA ASP A 93 -10.05 3.96 -4.17
C ASP A 93 -8.55 4.17 -4.44
N VAL A 94 -8.17 5.42 -4.74
CA VAL A 94 -6.77 5.78 -5.00
C VAL A 94 -6.07 6.16 -3.69
N ARG A 95 -5.04 5.40 -3.32
CA ARG A 95 -4.28 5.61 -2.06
C ARG A 95 -2.80 5.34 -2.27
N THR A 96 -1.96 5.88 -1.39
CA THR A 96 -0.61 5.34 -1.27
C THR A 96 -0.66 3.96 -0.61
N ILE A 97 0.40 3.17 -0.75
CA ILE A 97 0.48 1.84 -0.11
C ILE A 97 0.24 1.91 1.40
N HIS A 98 0.74 2.94 2.08
CA HIS A 98 0.56 3.07 3.52
C HIS A 98 -0.87 3.46 3.91
N SER A 99 -1.47 4.43 3.21
CA SER A 99 -2.86 4.82 3.48
C SER A 99 -3.85 3.69 3.13
N PHE A 100 -3.51 2.86 2.14
CA PHE A 100 -4.27 1.66 1.80
C PHE A 100 -4.14 0.61 2.91
N ALA A 101 -2.90 0.27 3.29
CA ALA A 101 -2.60 -0.68 4.35
C ALA A 101 -3.26 -0.28 5.69
N TRP A 102 -3.10 0.98 6.12
CA TRP A 102 -3.75 1.49 7.33
C TRP A 102 -5.27 1.29 7.29
N SER A 103 -5.90 1.60 6.15
CA SER A 103 -7.35 1.45 6.03
C SER A 103 -7.87 0.02 6.00
N LEU A 104 -6.98 -0.98 5.95
CA LEU A 104 -7.36 -2.38 6.15
C LEU A 104 -7.30 -2.78 7.62
N ILE A 105 -6.42 -2.16 8.41
CA ILE A 105 -6.11 -2.58 9.78
C ILE A 105 -6.60 -1.61 10.86
N GLU A 106 -6.96 -0.39 10.48
CA GLU A 106 -7.51 0.62 11.39
C GLU A 106 -8.72 0.06 12.15
N GLY A 107 -8.77 0.32 13.46
CA GLY A 107 -9.81 -0.20 14.34
C GLY A 107 -9.52 -1.59 14.91
N LEU A 108 -8.57 -2.36 14.37
CA LEU A 108 -8.14 -3.66 14.92
C LEU A 108 -7.21 -3.50 16.12
N ASN A 109 -7.57 -2.63 17.07
CA ASN A 109 -6.69 -2.16 18.14
C ASN A 109 -6.16 -3.30 19.02
N HIS A 110 -6.97 -4.32 19.29
CA HIS A 110 -6.53 -5.50 20.04
C HIS A 110 -5.44 -6.26 19.29
N ASP A 111 -5.66 -6.55 18.01
CA ASP A 111 -4.72 -7.31 17.20
C ASP A 111 -3.42 -6.54 16.94
N ILE A 112 -3.52 -5.23 16.71
CA ILE A 112 -2.36 -4.34 16.59
C ILE A 112 -1.53 -4.38 17.88
N ARG A 113 -2.19 -4.30 19.04
CA ARG A 113 -1.52 -4.36 20.34
C ARG A 113 -0.77 -5.68 20.54
N GLU A 114 -1.42 -6.80 20.27
CA GLU A 114 -0.80 -8.12 20.46
C GLU A 114 0.36 -8.35 19.50
N TRP A 115 0.23 -7.94 18.24
CA TRP A 115 1.35 -8.01 17.31
C TRP A 115 2.53 -7.16 17.77
N LEU A 116 2.29 -5.90 18.15
CA LEU A 116 3.34 -5.01 18.67
C LEU A 116 3.99 -5.55 19.94
N ARG A 117 3.23 -6.22 20.80
CA ARG A 117 3.76 -6.82 22.04
C ARG A 117 4.81 -7.88 21.72
N VAL A 118 4.53 -8.76 20.75
CA VAL A 118 5.45 -9.82 20.31
C VAL A 118 6.63 -9.21 19.54
N ASP A 119 6.36 -8.32 18.59
CA ASP A 119 7.38 -7.68 17.76
C ASP A 119 8.40 -6.88 18.59
N LEU A 120 7.91 -6.02 19.50
CA LEU A 120 8.79 -5.24 20.38
C LEU A 120 9.59 -6.14 21.33
N ALA A 121 9.00 -7.23 21.85
CA ALA A 121 9.74 -8.15 22.72
C ALA A 121 10.89 -8.84 21.98
N ASN A 122 10.63 -9.33 20.77
CA ASN A 122 11.64 -9.96 19.92
C ASN A 122 12.74 -8.96 19.53
N ASP A 123 12.38 -7.74 19.17
CA ASP A 123 13.35 -6.69 18.84
C ASP A 123 14.23 -6.31 20.04
N ILE A 124 13.65 -6.21 21.24
CA ILE A 124 14.39 -5.95 22.47
C ILE A 124 15.37 -7.09 22.77
N GLU A 125 14.94 -8.35 22.61
CA GLU A 125 15.79 -9.52 22.81
C GLU A 125 16.96 -9.52 21.83
N SER A 126 16.68 -9.30 20.54
CA SER A 126 17.70 -9.20 19.48
C SER A 126 18.72 -8.09 19.78
N LEU A 127 18.26 -6.89 20.11
CA LEU A 127 19.13 -5.75 20.44
C LEU A 127 19.99 -6.02 21.67
N LYS A 128 19.45 -6.71 22.70
CA LYS A 128 20.21 -7.10 23.89
C LYS A 128 21.28 -8.14 23.55
N ALA A 129 20.96 -9.12 22.72
CA ALA A 129 21.92 -10.13 22.27
C ALA A 129 23.06 -9.50 21.45
N GLU A 130 22.75 -8.55 20.57
CA GLU A 130 23.76 -7.77 19.86
C GLU A 130 24.61 -6.96 20.84
N GLU A 131 24.00 -6.24 21.79
CA GLU A 131 24.72 -5.40 22.76
C GLU A 131 25.69 -6.23 23.60
N ALA A 132 25.28 -7.43 24.03
CA ALA A 132 26.13 -8.35 24.77
C ALA A 132 27.39 -8.79 23.98
N LYS A 133 27.27 -8.95 22.66
CA LYS A 133 28.39 -9.33 21.78
C LYS A 133 29.26 -8.15 21.34
N GLY A 134 28.75 -6.92 21.47
CA GLY A 134 29.37 -5.71 20.93
C GLY A 134 30.38 -5.04 21.87
N ARG A 135 31.21 -4.15 21.32
CA ARG A 135 32.13 -3.31 22.11
C ARG A 135 31.36 -2.18 22.82
N LYS A 136 31.41 -2.20 24.15
CA LYS A 136 30.81 -1.16 25.02
C LYS A 136 31.47 0.21 24.81
N GLY A 137 30.70 1.27 25.06
CA GLY A 137 31.18 2.66 25.00
C GLY A 137 31.32 3.23 23.58
N THR A 138 30.91 2.49 22.55
CA THR A 138 30.88 2.96 21.16
C THR A 138 29.57 3.67 20.84
N LYS A 139 29.55 4.47 19.76
CA LYS A 139 28.32 5.09 19.24
C LYS A 139 27.24 4.05 18.90
N ALA A 140 27.65 2.88 18.38
CA ALA A 140 26.75 1.77 18.10
C ALA A 140 26.14 1.17 19.38
N SER A 141 26.93 1.02 20.45
CA SER A 141 26.43 0.61 21.76
C SER A 141 25.44 1.62 22.34
N ALA A 142 25.78 2.91 22.35
CA ALA A 142 24.87 3.97 22.80
C ALA A 142 23.54 4.00 22.02
N THR A 143 23.60 3.81 20.69
CA THR A 143 22.40 3.73 19.83
C THR A 143 21.52 2.53 20.19
N ARG A 144 22.11 1.34 20.41
CA ARG A 144 21.35 0.14 20.77
C ARG A 144 20.72 0.26 22.16
N LEU A 145 21.44 0.78 23.13
CA LEU A 145 20.91 1.03 24.47
C LEU A 145 19.71 2.00 24.44
N SER A 146 19.80 3.09 23.68
CA SER A 146 18.69 4.03 23.49
C SER A 146 17.48 3.37 22.79
N LYS A 147 17.71 2.50 21.81
CA LYS A 147 16.64 1.71 21.16
C LYS A 147 15.99 0.72 22.13
N ILE A 148 16.78 0.02 22.95
CA ILE A 148 16.28 -0.91 23.97
C ILE A 148 15.40 -0.15 24.96
N GLU A 149 15.87 0.99 25.47
CA GLU A 149 15.11 1.81 26.43
C GLU A 149 13.78 2.29 25.83
N SER A 150 13.81 2.90 24.65
CA SER A 150 12.62 3.42 23.99
C SER A 150 11.60 2.33 23.62
N LYS A 151 12.05 1.19 23.09
CA LYS A 151 11.18 0.04 22.81
C LYS A 151 10.61 -0.59 24.08
N THR A 152 11.41 -0.70 25.14
CA THR A 152 10.94 -1.22 26.45
C THR A 152 9.85 -0.33 27.03
N ARG A 153 10.05 1.00 27.00
CA ARG A 153 9.03 1.96 27.44
C ARG A 153 7.75 1.85 26.62
N ARG A 154 7.87 1.66 25.29
CA ARG A 154 6.69 1.48 24.43
C ARG A 154 5.95 0.18 24.75
N LEU A 155 6.67 -0.93 24.90
CA LEU A 155 6.11 -2.24 25.26
C LEU A 155 5.34 -2.17 26.58
N GLN A 156 5.90 -1.52 27.60
CA GLN A 156 5.24 -1.31 28.90
C GLN A 156 3.97 -0.44 28.80
N ASN A 157 3.93 0.50 27.85
CA ASN A 157 2.78 1.38 27.66
C ASN A 157 1.66 0.77 26.79
N LEU A 158 1.93 -0.30 26.03
CA LEU A 158 0.94 -0.92 25.12
C LEU A 158 -0.41 -1.25 25.80
N PRO A 159 -0.48 -1.79 27.04
CA PRO A 159 -1.75 -2.09 27.69
C PRO A 159 -2.64 -0.86 27.93
N HIS A 160 -2.05 0.33 27.96
CA HIS A 160 -2.77 1.58 28.20
C HIS A 160 -3.25 2.27 26.92
N ILE A 161 -2.85 1.78 25.74
CA ILE A 161 -3.27 2.32 24.45
C ILE A 161 -4.62 1.72 24.07
N ARG A 162 -5.65 2.56 24.01
CA ARG A 162 -7.01 2.14 23.63
C ARG A 162 -7.20 2.08 22.12
N THR A 163 -6.65 3.07 21.42
CA THR A 163 -6.79 3.25 19.98
C THR A 163 -5.42 3.53 19.40
N PHE A 164 -5.08 2.90 18.28
CA PHE A 164 -3.90 3.23 17.49
C PHE A 164 -4.24 4.23 16.39
N THR A 165 -3.29 5.09 16.09
CA THR A 165 -3.43 6.11 15.05
C THR A 165 -2.32 6.02 14.03
N TYR A 166 -2.59 6.50 12.83
CA TYR A 166 -1.59 6.62 11.78
C TYR A 166 -1.94 7.79 10.87
N SER A 167 -0.91 8.56 10.48
CA SER A 167 -1.01 9.57 9.44
C SER A 167 0.01 9.30 8.33
N PRO A 168 -0.41 9.26 7.05
CA PRO A 168 0.50 9.09 5.93
C PRO A 168 1.38 10.30 5.65
N THR A 169 1.03 11.47 6.21
CA THR A 169 1.75 12.74 6.01
C THR A 169 2.37 13.27 7.29
N GLY A 170 2.11 12.64 8.44
CA GLY A 170 2.56 13.09 9.75
C GLY A 170 3.79 12.34 10.25
N ASP A 171 4.47 12.95 11.22
CA ASP A 171 5.65 12.37 11.86
C ASP A 171 5.35 11.17 12.80
N ASN A 172 4.07 10.86 13.04
CA ASN A 172 3.61 9.71 13.83
C ASN A 172 4.34 9.55 15.18
N ARG A 173 4.44 10.63 15.98
CA ARG A 173 5.22 10.68 17.23
C ARG A 173 4.43 10.37 18.51
N GLY A 174 3.12 10.09 18.41
CA GLY A 174 2.28 9.71 19.54
C GLY A 174 2.65 8.35 20.11
N ARG A 175 2.32 8.09 21.37
CA ARG A 175 2.58 6.76 22.00
C ARG A 175 1.71 5.66 21.36
N ASP A 176 0.55 6.08 20.87
CA ASP A 176 -0.47 5.35 20.13
C ASP A 176 -0.25 5.36 18.62
N ALA A 177 0.70 6.15 18.12
CA ALA A 177 0.95 6.29 16.70
C ALA A 177 1.78 5.12 16.17
N LEU A 178 1.36 4.54 15.05
CA LEU A 178 2.15 3.59 14.28
C LEU A 178 3.06 4.33 13.30
N ASN A 179 4.25 3.80 13.07
CA ASN A 179 5.10 4.29 11.98
C ASN A 179 4.79 3.61 10.64
N HIS A 180 5.34 4.14 9.55
CA HIS A 180 5.13 3.63 8.19
C HIS A 180 5.44 2.13 8.05
N ASN A 181 6.55 1.68 8.64
CA ASN A 181 6.97 0.29 8.56
C ASN A 181 6.02 -0.64 9.32
N GLU A 182 5.59 -0.23 10.52
CA GLU A 182 4.63 -0.99 11.34
C GLU A 182 3.32 -1.20 10.60
N VAL A 183 2.78 -0.18 9.94
CA VAL A 183 1.54 -0.30 9.16
C VAL A 183 1.67 -1.37 8.07
N LEU A 184 2.78 -1.39 7.34
CA LEU A 184 3.00 -2.37 6.28
C LEU A 184 3.19 -3.79 6.86
N MET A 185 4.01 -3.94 7.90
CA MET A 185 4.29 -5.24 8.51
C MET A 185 3.05 -5.85 9.19
N LEU A 186 2.27 -5.03 9.90
CA LEU A 186 0.98 -5.44 10.48
C LEU A 186 0.02 -5.93 9.40
N THR A 187 -0.14 -5.14 8.33
CA THR A 187 -1.04 -5.48 7.23
C THR A 187 -0.62 -6.78 6.56
N ALA A 188 0.67 -6.95 6.26
CA ALA A 188 1.21 -8.18 5.68
C ALA A 188 0.99 -9.39 6.61
N HIS A 189 1.23 -9.22 7.91
CA HIS A 189 1.02 -10.27 8.89
C HIS A 189 -0.45 -10.69 8.98
N PHE A 190 -1.37 -9.72 9.00
CA PHE A 190 -2.81 -9.98 9.04
C PHE A 190 -3.32 -10.65 7.77
N LEU A 191 -2.90 -10.18 6.60
CA LEU A 191 -3.27 -10.81 5.32
C LEU A 191 -2.71 -12.23 5.19
N SER A 192 -1.53 -12.50 5.74
CA SER A 192 -0.92 -13.84 5.67
C SER A 192 -1.51 -14.82 6.69
N GLY A 193 -1.93 -14.33 7.86
CA GLY A 193 -2.34 -15.18 8.98
C GLY A 193 -3.86 -15.28 9.20
N LYS A 194 -4.67 -14.38 8.63
CA LYS A 194 -6.12 -14.31 8.92
C LYS A 194 -6.95 -14.35 7.64
N PRO A 195 -7.65 -15.47 7.34
CA PRO A 195 -8.53 -15.57 6.17
C PRO A 195 -9.60 -14.47 6.12
N ALA A 196 -10.15 -14.06 7.27
CA ALA A 196 -11.12 -12.97 7.35
C ALA A 196 -10.58 -11.64 6.77
N MET A 197 -9.29 -11.36 6.96
CA MET A 197 -8.65 -10.15 6.42
C MET A 197 -8.51 -10.22 4.90
N GLN A 198 -8.28 -11.41 4.34
CA GLN A 198 -8.26 -11.63 2.90
C GLN A 198 -9.66 -11.42 2.31
N SER A 199 -10.71 -11.89 3.00
CA SER A 199 -12.10 -11.64 2.60
C SER A 199 -12.46 -10.15 2.65
N ILE A 200 -12.01 -9.41 3.67
CA ILE A 200 -12.20 -7.95 3.75
C ILE A 200 -11.51 -7.27 2.57
N LEU A 201 -10.28 -7.67 2.21
CA LEU A 201 -9.58 -7.12 1.06
C LEU A 201 -10.30 -7.42 -0.26
N ALA A 202 -10.79 -8.65 -0.45
CA ALA A 202 -11.48 -9.06 -1.68
C ALA A 202 -12.90 -8.49 -1.82
N GLY A 203 -13.56 -8.21 -0.69
CA GLY A 203 -14.89 -7.62 -0.63
C GLY A 203 -14.90 -6.09 -0.69
N ARG A 204 -13.73 -5.45 -0.78
CA ARG A 204 -13.58 -3.99 -0.82
C ARG A 204 -13.77 -3.39 -2.21
#